data_AF-A0A966P8I3-F1
#
_entry.id   AF-A0A966P8I3-F1
#
_cell.length_a   1.000
_cell.length_b   1.000
_cell.length_c   1.000
_cell.angle_alpha   90.00
_cell.angle_beta   90.00
_cell.angle_gamma   90.00
#
_symmetry.space_group_name_H-M   'P 1'
#
loop_
_entity.id
_entity.type
_entity.pdbx_description
1 polymer ?
#
loop_
_entity_poly.entity_id
_entity_poly.type
_entity_poly.pdbx_seq_one_letter_code
_entity_poly.pdbx_strand_id
1 'polypeptide(L)'
;RDPRAKSEPNPGLQPVVSEACPTSGSASCNAYKAMIDAGFANASPDANDPRYFTWGASALLNGPDSNRIEAAKEFGNQYGFTDRLDYIFTKNVYATISSKLIGNIYPDGSSTWECGDEKCFASDHAGLVATIELPRDAATQDPALPDHARFPLGIWHFVAIALVSLISWRIVRRLRRR
;
A
#
# COMPACT_ATOMS: atom_id res chain seq x y z
N ARG A 1 -1.32 2.88 -7.44
CA ARG A 1 -1.41 4.35 -7.50
C ARG A 1 -2.87 4.70 -7.28
N ASP A 2 -3.15 5.83 -6.65
CA ASP A 2 -4.52 6.31 -6.50
C ASP A 2 -5.27 6.32 -7.87
N PRO A 3 -6.57 5.95 -7.93
CA PRO A 3 -7.39 5.95 -9.15
C PRO A 3 -7.71 7.31 -9.75
N ARG A 4 -7.22 8.40 -9.16
CA ARG A 4 -7.36 9.76 -9.67
C ARG A 4 -6.91 9.94 -11.12
N ALA A 5 -7.59 10.83 -11.83
CA ALA A 5 -7.18 11.24 -13.17
C ALA A 5 -5.95 12.16 -13.12
N LYS A 6 -5.24 12.29 -14.25
CA LYS A 6 -4.00 13.09 -14.35
C LYS A 6 -4.19 14.57 -13.97
N SER A 7 -5.37 15.13 -14.18
CA SER A 7 -5.72 16.52 -13.89
C SER A 7 -6.17 16.75 -12.45
N GLU A 8 -6.41 15.68 -11.68
CA GLU A 8 -6.88 15.80 -10.31
C GLU A 8 -5.75 16.24 -9.37
N PRO A 9 -6.06 16.98 -8.29
CA PRO A 9 -5.05 17.36 -7.31
C PRO A 9 -4.35 16.14 -6.71
N ASN A 10 -3.04 16.25 -6.52
CA ASN A 10 -2.18 15.19 -5.97
C ASN A 10 -1.43 15.67 -4.73
N PRO A 11 -2.15 15.99 -3.63
CA PRO A 11 -1.54 16.52 -2.41
C PRO A 11 -0.60 15.51 -1.75
N GLY A 12 -0.81 14.21 -1.96
CA GLY A 12 0.09 13.16 -1.49
C GLY A 12 1.38 12.99 -2.29
N LEU A 13 1.58 13.79 -3.35
CA LEU A 13 2.76 13.78 -4.21
C LEU A 13 3.12 12.39 -4.73
N GLN A 14 2.12 11.53 -4.94
CA GLN A 14 2.35 10.21 -5.51
C GLN A 14 2.86 10.38 -6.95
N PRO A 15 3.78 9.52 -7.42
CA PRO A 15 4.18 9.56 -8.82
C PRO A 15 2.95 9.47 -9.75
N VAL A 16 2.72 10.49 -10.58
CA VAL A 16 1.52 10.56 -11.44
C VAL A 16 1.62 9.61 -12.64
N VAL A 17 2.82 9.50 -13.23
CA VAL A 17 3.18 8.60 -14.34
C VAL A 17 4.61 8.10 -14.18
N SER A 18 5.02 7.08 -14.92
CA SER A 18 6.41 6.66 -15.11
C SER A 18 6.58 6.04 -16.50
N GLU A 19 7.81 5.68 -16.90
CA GLU A 19 8.03 5.02 -18.20
C GLU A 19 7.23 3.72 -18.34
N ALA A 20 7.23 2.87 -17.30
CA ALA A 20 6.41 1.66 -17.25
C ALA A 20 4.89 1.95 -17.14
N CYS A 21 4.53 3.17 -16.74
CA CYS A 21 3.16 3.59 -16.49
C CYS A 21 2.85 4.97 -17.04
N PRO A 22 2.79 5.11 -18.38
CA PRO A 22 2.69 6.41 -19.03
C PRO A 22 1.28 7.00 -18.94
N THR A 23 0.28 6.15 -18.73
CA THR A 23 -1.14 6.54 -18.64
C THR A 23 -1.61 6.45 -17.20
N SER A 24 -1.92 7.59 -16.59
CA SER A 24 -2.49 7.62 -15.24
C SER A 24 -3.90 7.00 -15.25
N GLY A 25 -4.22 6.22 -14.22
CA GLY A 25 -5.53 5.57 -14.07
C GLY A 25 -5.78 4.33 -14.94
N SER A 26 -4.87 3.95 -15.85
CA SER A 26 -5.01 2.70 -16.61
C SER A 26 -4.90 1.47 -15.71
N ALA A 27 -5.55 0.35 -16.06
CA ALA A 27 -5.49 -0.90 -15.30
C ALA A 27 -4.06 -1.39 -15.07
N SER A 28 -3.18 -1.22 -16.06
CA SER A 28 -1.75 -1.55 -15.95
C SER A 28 -1.00 -0.75 -14.87
N CYS A 29 -1.57 0.35 -14.40
CA CYS A 29 -0.89 1.36 -13.57
C CYS A 29 -1.67 1.74 -12.31
N ASN A 30 -2.85 1.17 -12.16
CA ASN A 30 -3.75 1.39 -11.04
C ASN A 30 -4.19 0.03 -10.49
N ALA A 31 -3.78 -0.27 -9.26
CA ALA A 31 -4.06 -1.57 -8.64
C ALA A 31 -5.57 -1.81 -8.49
N TYR A 32 -6.35 -0.79 -8.17
CA TYR A 32 -7.80 -0.92 -8.06
C TYR A 32 -8.42 -1.32 -9.39
N LYS A 33 -8.12 -0.59 -10.46
CA LYS A 33 -8.61 -0.86 -11.81
C LYS A 33 -8.13 -2.20 -12.34
N ALA A 34 -6.87 -2.59 -12.05
CA ALA A 34 -6.35 -3.92 -12.38
C ALA A 34 -7.22 -5.04 -11.79
N MET A 35 -7.60 -4.92 -10.52
CA MET A 35 -8.41 -5.92 -9.83
C MET A 35 -9.85 -5.95 -10.34
N ILE A 36 -10.46 -4.78 -10.56
CA ILE A 36 -11.81 -4.68 -11.14
C ILE A 36 -11.84 -5.29 -12.55
N ASP A 37 -10.86 -4.97 -13.41
CA ASP A 37 -10.80 -5.49 -14.77
C ASP A 37 -10.49 -7.00 -14.81
N ALA A 38 -9.81 -7.53 -13.79
CA ALA A 38 -9.62 -8.96 -13.57
C ALA A 38 -10.87 -9.68 -13.01
N GLY A 39 -12.00 -8.97 -12.85
CA GLY A 39 -13.27 -9.51 -12.41
C GLY A 39 -13.38 -9.72 -10.90
N PHE A 40 -12.57 -9.02 -10.10
CA PHE A 40 -12.77 -8.98 -8.65
C PHE A 40 -13.81 -7.91 -8.30
N ALA A 41 -14.55 -8.14 -7.23
CA ALA A 41 -15.46 -7.17 -6.62
C ALA A 41 -14.74 -6.39 -5.51
N ASN A 42 -15.02 -5.08 -5.40
CA ASN A 42 -14.61 -4.28 -4.25
C ASN A 42 -15.43 -4.71 -3.02
N ALA A 43 -14.75 -5.20 -1.99
CA ALA A 43 -15.33 -5.59 -0.70
C ALA A 43 -15.06 -4.55 0.41
N SER A 44 -14.44 -3.43 0.07
CA SER A 44 -14.24 -2.29 0.98
C SER A 44 -15.24 -1.16 0.69
N PRO A 45 -15.40 -0.15 1.56
CA PRO A 45 -16.24 1.02 1.27
C PRO A 45 -15.82 1.68 -0.04
N ASP A 46 -16.71 2.46 -0.66
CA ASP A 46 -16.49 3.04 -1.99
C ASP A 46 -15.10 3.68 -2.09
N ALA A 47 -14.31 3.23 -3.06
CA ALA A 47 -12.94 3.68 -3.27
C ALA A 47 -12.89 5.11 -3.85
N ASN A 48 -13.96 5.55 -4.49
CA ASN A 48 -14.04 6.88 -5.11
C ASN A 48 -14.65 7.94 -4.18
N ASP A 49 -15.20 7.53 -3.04
CA ASP A 49 -15.76 8.45 -2.05
C ASP A 49 -14.64 8.95 -1.12
N PRO A 50 -14.34 10.26 -1.13
CA PRO A 50 -13.24 10.81 -0.35
C PRO A 50 -13.37 10.59 1.16
N ARG A 51 -14.58 10.36 1.68
CA ARG A 51 -14.81 10.00 3.09
C ARG A 51 -14.13 8.69 3.49
N TYR A 52 -13.80 7.86 2.51
CA TYR A 52 -13.17 6.56 2.69
C TYR A 52 -11.72 6.51 2.18
N PHE A 53 -11.06 7.66 2.04
CA PHE A 53 -9.62 7.71 1.81
C PHE A 53 -8.85 7.18 3.02
N THR A 54 -7.75 6.48 2.73
CA THR A 54 -7.01 5.68 3.70
C THR A 54 -5.63 6.22 4.01
N TRP A 55 -5.14 7.23 3.28
CA TRP A 55 -3.85 7.86 3.56
C TRP A 55 -3.91 9.39 3.62
N GLY A 56 -3.13 9.97 4.52
CA GLY A 56 -3.03 11.43 4.73
C GLY A 56 -2.59 11.89 6.12
N ALA A 57 -2.24 10.97 7.03
CA ALA A 57 -1.64 11.31 8.31
C ALA A 57 -0.25 11.96 8.15
N SER A 58 0.15 12.76 9.14
CA SER A 58 1.51 13.29 9.22
C SER A 58 2.53 12.16 9.51
N ALA A 59 3.81 12.38 9.19
CA ALA A 59 4.87 11.42 9.51
C ALA A 59 5.05 11.20 11.03
N LEU A 60 4.59 12.15 11.86
CA LEU A 60 4.61 12.06 13.31
C LEU A 60 3.34 11.37 13.87
N LEU A 61 2.38 11.04 13.01
CA LEU A 61 1.08 10.45 13.35
C LEU A 61 0.20 11.33 14.27
N ASN A 62 0.63 12.54 14.63
CA ASN A 62 -0.08 13.45 15.53
C ASN A 62 -1.20 14.26 14.85
N GLY A 63 -1.90 13.63 13.90
CA GLY A 63 -2.96 14.25 13.10
C GLY A 63 -2.68 14.20 11.60
N PRO A 64 -3.55 14.83 10.79
CA PRO A 64 -3.37 14.88 9.34
C PRO A 64 -2.15 15.73 8.95
N ASP A 65 -1.53 15.39 7.83
CA ASP A 65 -0.46 16.21 7.25
C ASP A 65 -1.00 17.60 6.90
N SER A 66 -0.38 18.64 7.44
CA SER A 66 -0.82 20.03 7.28
C SER A 66 -0.92 20.46 5.81
N ASN A 67 -0.07 19.91 4.94
CA ASN A 67 -0.07 20.23 3.51
C ASN A 67 -1.26 19.62 2.76
N ARG A 68 -2.01 18.71 3.40
CA ARG A 68 -3.12 17.97 2.80
C ARG A 68 -4.48 18.43 3.27
N ILE A 69 -4.56 19.14 4.39
CA ILE A 69 -5.82 19.49 5.04
C ILE A 69 -6.76 20.29 4.12
N GLU A 70 -6.24 21.28 3.40
CA GLU A 70 -7.06 22.10 2.49
C GLU A 70 -7.59 21.26 1.32
N ALA A 71 -6.72 20.50 0.65
CA ALA A 71 -7.12 19.61 -0.43
C ALA A 71 -8.11 18.52 0.03
N ALA A 72 -7.91 17.95 1.23
CA ALA A 72 -8.83 16.98 1.80
C ALA A 72 -10.22 17.58 2.00
N LYS A 73 -10.31 18.81 2.50
CA LYS A 73 -11.59 19.52 2.65
C LYS A 73 -12.26 19.78 1.31
N GLU A 74 -11.50 20.17 0.28
CA GLU A 74 -12.02 20.34 -1.09
C GLU A 74 -12.57 19.03 -1.66
N PHE A 75 -11.95 17.90 -1.33
CA PHE A 75 -12.46 16.57 -1.68
C PHE A 75 -13.68 16.16 -0.85
N GLY A 76 -14.02 16.87 0.23
CA GLY A 76 -15.09 16.47 1.16
C GLY A 76 -14.63 15.50 2.26
N ASN A 77 -13.32 15.36 2.49
CA ASN A 77 -12.74 14.67 3.64
C ASN A 77 -12.29 15.67 4.71
N GLN A 78 -13.06 15.77 5.79
CA GLN A 78 -12.77 16.70 6.89
C GLN A 78 -11.62 16.28 7.81
N TYR A 79 -11.10 15.05 7.67
CA TYR A 79 -10.09 14.48 8.56
C TYR A 79 -8.68 14.49 7.95
N GLY A 80 -8.49 15.13 6.79
CA GLY A 80 -7.18 15.34 6.18
C GLY A 80 -6.64 14.17 5.35
N PHE A 81 -7.46 13.14 5.11
CA PHE A 81 -7.10 12.03 4.22
C PHE A 81 -7.39 12.41 2.76
N THR A 82 -6.42 12.18 1.89
CA THR A 82 -6.46 12.66 0.49
C THR A 82 -6.30 11.55 -0.54
N ASP A 83 -5.96 10.34 -0.13
CA ASP A 83 -5.64 9.27 -1.07
C ASP A 83 -6.31 7.94 -0.66
N ARG A 84 -6.77 7.19 -1.65
CA ARG A 84 -7.20 5.79 -1.46
C ARG A 84 -6.08 4.85 -1.88
N LEU A 85 -5.42 4.22 -0.90
CA LEU A 85 -4.29 3.32 -1.14
C LEU A 85 -4.52 1.88 -0.72
N ASP A 86 -5.50 1.66 0.16
CA ASP A 86 -5.82 0.35 0.71
C ASP A 86 -7.15 -0.13 0.14
N TYR A 87 -7.25 -1.43 -0.11
CA TYR A 87 -8.41 -2.04 -0.73
C TYR A 87 -8.61 -3.46 -0.23
N ILE A 88 -9.86 -3.91 -0.20
CA ILE A 88 -10.20 -5.32 -0.01
C ILE A 88 -10.95 -5.76 -1.26
N PHE A 89 -10.43 -6.78 -1.93
CA PHE A 89 -11.08 -7.38 -3.11
C PHE A 89 -11.51 -8.80 -2.82
N THR A 90 -12.63 -9.20 -3.40
CA THR A 90 -13.12 -10.57 -3.34
C THR A 90 -13.44 -11.08 -4.73
N LYS A 91 -13.36 -12.39 -4.91
CA LYS A 91 -13.77 -13.10 -6.12
C LYS A 91 -14.30 -14.46 -5.71
N ASN A 92 -15.35 -14.92 -6.39
CA ASN A 92 -15.99 -16.22 -6.10
C ASN A 92 -16.47 -16.37 -4.65
N VAL A 93 -16.89 -15.28 -4.01
CA VAL A 93 -17.51 -15.28 -2.68
C VAL A 93 -19.03 -15.14 -2.82
N TYR A 94 -19.81 -15.49 -1.79
CA TYR A 94 -21.27 -15.27 -1.83
C TYR A 94 -21.61 -13.79 -1.72
N ALA A 95 -21.07 -13.12 -0.70
CA ALA A 95 -21.34 -11.71 -0.46
C ALA A 95 -20.26 -11.05 0.41
N THR A 96 -20.12 -9.74 0.25
CA THR A 96 -19.53 -8.87 1.28
C THR A 96 -20.67 -8.40 2.17
N ILE A 97 -20.67 -8.81 3.44
CA ILE A 97 -21.76 -8.55 4.39
C ILE A 97 -21.68 -7.13 4.93
N SER A 98 -20.47 -6.67 5.25
CA SER A 98 -20.24 -5.31 5.72
C SER A 98 -18.79 -4.89 5.47
N SER A 99 -18.55 -3.59 5.42
CA SER A 99 -17.21 -3.02 5.37
C SER A 99 -17.17 -1.65 6.03
N LYS A 100 -16.02 -1.28 6.61
CA LYS A 100 -15.80 0.02 7.25
C LYS A 100 -14.33 0.41 7.29
N LEU A 101 -14.06 1.70 7.46
CA LEU A 101 -12.76 2.22 7.84
C LEU A 101 -12.62 2.25 9.38
N ILE A 102 -11.37 2.17 9.84
CA ILE A 102 -10.96 2.42 11.23
C ILE A 102 -9.71 3.31 11.22
N GLY A 103 -9.59 4.25 12.15
CA GLY A 103 -8.41 5.12 12.23
C GLY A 103 -8.36 6.28 11.24
N ASN A 104 -9.48 6.65 10.61
CA ASN A 104 -9.59 7.77 9.67
C ASN A 104 -10.20 9.04 10.28
N ILE A 105 -10.41 9.07 11.60
CA ILE A 105 -11.02 10.19 12.33
C ILE A 105 -10.03 10.65 13.39
N TYR A 106 -9.78 11.95 13.46
CA TYR A 106 -8.85 12.57 14.40
C TYR A 106 -9.46 13.86 14.99
N PRO A 107 -9.22 14.18 16.27
CA PRO A 107 -8.48 13.39 17.27
C PRO A 107 -9.35 12.31 17.95
N ASP A 108 -10.67 12.40 17.81
CA ASP A 108 -11.64 11.64 18.62
C ASP A 108 -12.10 10.33 17.98
N GLY A 109 -11.38 9.84 16.97
CA GLY A 109 -11.70 8.61 16.27
C GLY A 109 -11.32 7.34 17.01
N SER A 110 -11.79 6.20 16.48
CA SER A 110 -11.21 4.90 16.85
C SER A 110 -9.75 4.83 16.41
N SER A 111 -8.93 4.06 17.12
CA SER A 111 -7.50 3.86 16.79
C SER A 111 -6.65 5.13 16.86
N THR A 112 -7.00 6.04 17.78
CA THR A 112 -6.09 7.07 18.29
C THR A 112 -5.64 6.70 19.70
N TRP A 113 -4.42 7.09 20.08
CA TRP A 113 -3.86 6.86 21.41
C TRP A 113 -3.07 8.07 21.91
N GLU A 114 -2.80 8.10 23.22
CA GLU A 114 -1.94 9.13 23.83
C GLU A 114 -0.47 8.86 23.49
N CYS A 115 0.20 9.82 22.88
CA CYS A 115 1.62 9.76 22.53
C CYS A 115 2.38 10.89 23.24
N GLY A 116 2.41 10.83 24.58
CA GLY A 116 2.90 11.92 25.42
C GLY A 116 1.78 12.92 25.69
N ASP A 117 2.00 14.18 25.32
CA ASP A 117 1.03 15.27 25.52
C ASP A 117 0.08 15.46 24.31
N GLU A 118 0.24 14.64 23.26
CA GLU A 118 -0.57 14.69 22.03
C GLU A 118 -1.37 13.41 21.81
N LYS A 119 -2.40 13.51 20.97
CA LYS A 119 -3.09 12.36 20.38
C LYS A 119 -2.39 11.96 19.10
N CYS A 120 -2.14 10.67 18.91
CA CYS A 120 -1.60 10.11 17.67
C CYS A 120 -2.55 9.10 17.06
N PHE A 121 -2.56 9.05 15.73
CA PHE A 121 -3.06 7.92 14.97
C PHE A 121 -2.25 6.66 15.26
N ALA A 122 -2.91 5.52 15.07
CA ALA A 122 -2.26 4.24 15.22
C ALA A 122 -1.28 3.86 14.11
N SER A 123 -1.50 4.42 12.93
CA SER A 123 -0.74 4.19 11.70
C SER A 123 -0.94 5.42 10.82
N ASP A 124 -0.03 5.63 9.89
CA ASP A 124 -0.18 6.66 8.85
C ASP A 124 -1.27 6.33 7.82
N HIS A 125 -1.76 5.08 7.85
CA HIS A 125 -2.89 4.60 7.09
C HIS A 125 -4.10 4.30 7.99
N ALA A 126 -5.30 4.58 7.48
CA ALA A 126 -6.54 4.06 8.04
C ALA A 126 -6.72 2.60 7.64
N GLY A 127 -7.14 1.77 8.60
CA GLY A 127 -7.42 0.36 8.36
C GLY A 127 -8.75 0.15 7.64
N LEU A 128 -8.79 -0.85 6.77
CA LEU A 128 -10.02 -1.37 6.16
C LEU A 128 -10.41 -2.70 6.81
N VAL A 129 -11.68 -2.83 7.15
CA VAL A 129 -12.24 -4.07 7.69
C VAL A 129 -13.46 -4.45 6.87
N ALA A 130 -13.54 -5.73 6.49
CA ALA A 130 -14.70 -6.28 5.81
C ALA A 130 -15.07 -7.64 6.42
N THR A 131 -16.38 -7.93 6.44
CA THR A 131 -16.91 -9.26 6.74
C THR A 131 -17.38 -9.89 5.44
N ILE A 132 -16.82 -11.06 5.13
CA ILE A 132 -17.03 -11.74 3.84
C ILE A 132 -17.67 -13.10 4.12
N GLU A 133 -18.71 -13.42 3.37
CA GLU A 133 -19.35 -14.74 3.39
C GLU A 133 -18.74 -15.63 2.31
N LEU A 134 -18.11 -16.73 2.74
CA LEU A 134 -17.45 -17.69 1.87
C LEU A 134 -18.38 -18.86 1.53
N PRO A 135 -18.28 -19.44 0.31
CA PRO A 135 -18.97 -20.67 -0.03
C PRO A 135 -18.48 -21.83 0.82
N ARG A 136 -19.40 -22.67 1.33
CA ARG A 136 -19.06 -23.82 2.18
C ARG A 136 -18.21 -24.87 1.46
N ASP A 137 -18.29 -24.94 0.14
CA ASP A 137 -17.54 -25.86 -0.72
C ASP A 137 -16.39 -25.17 -1.48
N ALA A 138 -15.99 -23.96 -1.09
CA ALA A 138 -14.83 -23.27 -1.67
C ALA A 138 -13.51 -23.89 -1.19
N ALA A 139 -13.26 -25.15 -1.56
CA ALA A 139 -11.96 -25.81 -1.38
C ALA A 139 -11.04 -25.62 -2.59
N THR A 140 -11.53 -25.01 -3.67
CA THR A 140 -10.75 -24.77 -4.87
C THR A 140 -9.77 -23.62 -4.63
N GLN A 141 -8.51 -23.97 -4.46
CA GLN A 141 -7.40 -23.03 -4.39
C GLN A 141 -6.78 -22.91 -5.79
N ASP A 142 -6.61 -21.69 -6.28
CA ASP A 142 -5.84 -21.45 -7.50
C ASP A 142 -4.39 -21.94 -7.31
N PRO A 143 -3.74 -22.47 -8.37
CA PRO A 143 -2.33 -22.83 -8.27
C PRO A 143 -1.51 -21.63 -7.84
N ALA A 144 -0.44 -21.89 -7.07
CA ALA A 144 0.48 -20.84 -6.68
C ALA A 144 1.02 -20.11 -7.93
N LEU A 145 1.13 -18.79 -7.82
CA LEU A 145 1.83 -18.00 -8.84
C LEU A 145 3.26 -18.54 -8.99
N PRO A 146 3.87 -18.45 -10.19
CA PRO A 146 5.26 -18.83 -10.38
C PRO A 146 6.16 -18.15 -9.35
N ASP A 147 7.14 -18.90 -8.83
CA ASP A 147 8.13 -18.35 -7.91
C ASP A 147 8.84 -17.16 -8.56
N HIS A 148 8.87 -16.03 -7.85
CA HIS A 148 9.68 -14.88 -8.23
C HIS A 148 11.04 -14.97 -7.50
N ALA A 149 12.12 -14.61 -8.20
CA ALA A 149 13.44 -14.56 -7.59
C ALA A 149 13.47 -13.51 -6.47
N ARG A 150 13.69 -13.94 -5.23
CA ARG A 150 13.72 -13.05 -4.04
C ARG A 150 14.91 -12.07 -4.04
N PHE A 151 15.88 -12.24 -4.95
CA PHE A 151 17.02 -11.33 -5.09
C PHE A 151 17.51 -11.30 -6.55
N PRO A 152 17.74 -10.11 -7.14
CA PRO A 152 17.98 -9.97 -8.58
C PRO A 152 19.39 -10.38 -9.05
N LEU A 153 20.24 -10.94 -8.17
CA LEU A 153 21.61 -11.26 -8.53
C LEU A 153 21.81 -12.73 -8.91
N GLY A 154 20.84 -13.62 -8.71
CA GLY A 154 20.91 -15.01 -9.19
C GLY A 154 22.28 -15.67 -8.93
N ILE A 155 22.97 -16.14 -9.99
CA ILE A 155 24.31 -16.74 -9.90
C ILE A 155 25.42 -15.76 -9.47
N TRP A 156 25.23 -14.45 -9.65
CA TRP A 156 26.22 -13.42 -9.32
C TRP A 156 26.51 -13.32 -7.82
N HIS A 157 25.60 -13.80 -6.97
CA HIS A 157 25.87 -13.95 -5.54
C HIS A 157 27.05 -14.87 -5.26
N PHE A 158 27.08 -16.03 -5.93
CA PHE A 158 28.18 -16.98 -5.78
C PHE A 158 29.49 -16.42 -6.36
N VAL A 159 29.40 -15.68 -7.46
CA VAL A 159 30.56 -14.98 -8.04
C VAL A 159 31.13 -13.95 -7.07
N ALA A 160 30.27 -13.12 -6.47
CA ALA A 160 30.68 -12.12 -5.48
C ALA A 160 31.30 -12.77 -4.24
N ILE A 161 30.68 -13.83 -3.70
CA ILE A 161 31.23 -14.59 -2.56
C ILE A 161 32.59 -15.20 -2.91
N ALA A 162 32.74 -15.77 -4.10
CA ALA A 162 33.99 -16.37 -4.55
C ALA A 162 35.10 -15.32 -4.71
N LEU A 163 34.79 -14.15 -5.28
CA LEU A 163 35.72 -13.04 -5.41
C LEU A 163 36.19 -12.53 -4.04
N VAL A 164 35.26 -12.27 -3.11
CA VAL A 164 35.61 -11.84 -1.75
C VAL A 164 36.47 -12.90 -1.07
N SER A 165 36.09 -14.17 -1.15
CA SER A 165 36.86 -15.29 -0.57
C SER A 165 38.28 -15.38 -1.15
N LEU A 166 38.43 -15.21 -2.46
CA LEU A 166 39.74 -15.29 -3.15
C LEU A 166 40.63 -14.09 -2.84
N ILE A 167 40.05 -12.88 -2.74
CA ILE A 167 40.75 -11.67 -2.31
C ILE A 167 41.22 -11.82 -0.85
N SER A 168 40.33 -12.20 0.06
CA SER A 168 40.66 -12.45 1.47
C SER A 168 41.75 -13.51 1.60
N TRP A 169 41.65 -14.62 0.86
CA TRP A 169 42.68 -15.66 0.85
C TRP A 169 44.04 -15.15 0.37
N ARG A 170 44.08 -14.33 -0.70
CA ARG A 170 45.33 -13.72 -1.19
C ARG A 170 45.94 -12.78 -0.17
N ILE A 171 45.14 -11.98 0.53
CA ILE A 171 45.58 -11.06 1.58
C ILE A 171 46.19 -11.87 2.74
N VAL A 172 45.48 -12.87 3.26
CA VAL A 172 45.97 -13.75 4.35
C VAL A 172 47.27 -14.44 3.96
N ARG A 173 47.36 -14.96 2.73
CA ARG A 173 48.58 -15.63 2.25
C ARG A 173 49.77 -14.67 2.13
N ARG A 174 49.56 -13.40 1.77
CA ARG A 174 50.62 -12.38 1.76
C ARG A 174 51.09 -12.06 3.18
N LEU A 175 50.17 -11.92 4.13
CA LEU A 175 50.50 -11.61 5.53
C LEU A 175 51.25 -12.75 6.22
N ARG A 176 50.92 -14.01 5.94
CA ARG A 176 51.61 -15.19 6.51
C ARG A 176 52.98 -15.51 5.88
N ARG A 177 53.31 -14.89 4.74
CA ARG A 177 54.60 -15.07 4.05
C ARG A 177 55.63 -13.98 4.38
N ARG A 178 55.22 -12.95 5.11
CA ARG A 178 56.12 -12.03 5.82
C ARG A 178 56.30 -12.54 7.23
#